data_AF-G5QNT3-F1
#
_entry.id   AF-G5QNT3-F1
#
_cell.length_a   1.000
_cell.length_b   1.000
_cell.length_c   1.000
_cell.angle_alpha   90.00
_cell.angle_beta   90.00
_cell.angle_gamma   90.00
#
_symmetry.space_group_name_H-M   'P 1'
#
loop_
_entity.id
_entity.type
_entity.pdbx_description
1 polymer ?
#
loop_
_entity_poly.entity_id
_entity_poly.type
_entity_poly.pdbx_seq_one_letter_code
_entity_poly.pdbx_strand_id
1 'polypeptide(L)'
;MSQYLVFQLHGPMASWGVDAPGEVRHSHELPSRSALLGLLAAALGIRRDEEERLNAFNRHYQFLLCASGNPRWPGRRIIRCLSAPR
;
A
#
# COMPACT_ATOMS: atom_id res chain seq x y z
N MET A 1 18.00 5.28 16.47
CA MET A 1 17.07 4.14 16.35
C MET A 1 15.96 4.55 15.40
N SER A 2 15.77 3.84 14.28
CA SER A 2 14.70 4.16 13.34
C SER A 2 13.36 3.67 13.88
N GLN A 3 12.35 4.54 13.87
CA GLN A 3 10.98 4.19 14.25
C GLN A 3 10.26 3.64 13.03
N TYR A 4 9.53 2.54 13.21
CA TYR A 4 8.79 1.92 12.12
C TYR A 4 7.34 1.71 12.49
N LEU A 5 6.45 1.97 11.54
CA LEU A 5 5.03 1.63 11.65
C LEU A 5 4.77 0.33 10.89
N VAL A 6 4.21 -0.65 11.60
CA VAL A 6 3.85 -1.96 11.04
C VAL A 6 2.34 -2.04 10.90
N PHE A 7 1.85 -2.40 9.73
CA PHE A 7 0.43 -2.68 9.50
C PHE A 7 0.22 -3.95 8.70
N GLN A 8 -0.96 -4.55 8.89
CA GLN A 8 -1.41 -5.76 8.22
C GLN A 8 -2.59 -5.44 7.31
N LEU A 9 -2.45 -5.70 6.02
CA LEU A 9 -3.55 -5.59 5.07
C LEU A 9 -4.27 -6.95 5.00
N HIS A 10 -5.49 -6.99 5.50
CA HIS A 10 -6.32 -8.18 5.50
C HIS A 10 -7.74 -7.87 5.01
N GLY A 11 -8.20 -8.64 4.04
CA GLY A 11 -9.56 -8.59 3.52
C GLY A 11 -9.88 -9.88 2.76
N PRO A 12 -11.18 -10.19 2.53
CA PRO A 12 -11.57 -11.33 1.71
C PRO A 12 -11.18 -11.14 0.24
N MET A 13 -11.04 -9.90 -0.21
CA MET A 13 -10.66 -9.50 -1.56
C MET A 13 -9.73 -8.30 -1.49
N ALA A 14 -8.76 -8.24 -2.39
CA ALA A 14 -7.89 -7.09 -2.58
C ALA A 14 -7.53 -6.98 -4.07
N SER A 15 -7.34 -5.76 -4.54
CA SER A 15 -6.91 -5.48 -5.91
C SER A 15 -5.86 -4.39 -5.90
N TRP A 16 -4.70 -4.70 -6.46
CA TRP A 16 -3.51 -3.84 -6.55
C TRP A 16 -3.23 -3.54 -8.01
N GLY A 17 -3.84 -2.47 -8.51
CA GLY A 17 -3.84 -2.16 -9.94
C GLY A 17 -2.44 -2.09 -10.56
N VAL A 18 -2.37 -2.51 -11.82
CA VAL A 18 -1.20 -2.40 -12.69
C VAL A 18 -1.52 -1.47 -13.86
N ASP A 19 -0.52 -1.11 -14.65
CA ASP A 19 -0.73 -0.31 -15.86
C ASP A 19 -1.70 -1.02 -16.81
N ALA A 20 -2.86 -0.39 -17.01
CA ALA A 20 -3.99 -0.96 -17.75
C ALA A 20 -4.58 0.10 -18.70
N PRO A 21 -4.02 0.24 -19.91
CA PRO A 21 -4.49 1.20 -20.91
C PRO A 21 -5.80 0.80 -21.60
N GLY A 22 -6.20 -0.48 -21.51
CA GLY A 22 -7.48 -0.98 -22.01
C GLY A 22 -8.54 -1.13 -20.90
N GLU A 23 -9.60 -1.86 -21.20
CA GLU A 23 -10.73 -2.09 -20.27
C GLU A 23 -10.40 -3.07 -19.14
N VAL A 24 -9.49 -4.02 -19.40
CA VAL A 24 -9.14 -5.07 -18.45
C VAL A 24 -8.27 -4.51 -17.33
N ARG A 25 -8.73 -4.68 -16.08
CA ARG A 25 -8.01 -4.26 -14.87
C ARG A 25 -7.28 -5.44 -14.24
N HIS A 26 -6.00 -5.57 -14.57
CA HIS A 26 -5.15 -6.56 -13.92
C HIS A 26 -4.75 -6.09 -12.50
N SER A 27 -4.48 -7.05 -11.63
CA SER A 27 -4.03 -6.82 -10.26
C SER A 27 -2.73 -7.59 -10.01
N HIS A 28 -1.76 -6.95 -9.35
CA HIS A 28 -0.62 -7.63 -8.76
C HIS A 28 -1.02 -8.41 -7.50
N GLU A 29 -0.19 -9.37 -7.12
CA GLU A 29 -0.36 -10.13 -5.87
C GLU A 29 -0.01 -9.33 -4.62
N LEU A 30 0.80 -8.28 -4.78
CA LEU A 30 1.27 -7.39 -3.72
C LEU A 30 0.90 -5.94 -4.04
N PRO A 31 0.63 -5.11 -3.02
CA PRO A 31 0.30 -3.72 -3.22
C PRO A 31 1.47 -2.97 -3.85
N SER A 32 1.14 -2.15 -4.82
CA SER A 32 2.08 -1.19 -5.38
C SER A 32 2.35 -0.06 -4.38
N ARG A 33 3.45 0.66 -4.60
CA ARG A 33 3.80 1.83 -3.79
C ARG A 33 2.72 2.91 -3.83
N SER A 34 2.12 3.16 -5.00
CA SER A 34 1.04 4.13 -5.16
C SER A 34 -0.23 3.71 -4.40
N ALA A 35 -0.55 2.41 -4.36
CA ALA A 35 -1.67 1.91 -3.57
C ALA A 35 -1.49 2.15 -2.06
N LEU A 36 -0.29 1.88 -1.53
CA LEU A 36 0.02 2.13 -0.11
C LEU A 36 0.01 3.62 0.24
N LEU A 37 0.59 4.46 -0.62
CA LEU A 37 0.55 5.91 -0.43
C LEU A 37 -0.87 6.45 -0.47
N GLY A 38 -1.70 5.98 -1.41
CA GLY A 38 -3.11 6.38 -1.50
C GLY A 38 -3.90 5.97 -0.28
N LEU A 39 -3.67 4.76 0.25
CA LEU A 39 -4.31 4.28 1.48
C LEU A 39 -3.96 5.18 2.67
N LEU A 40 -2.68 5.50 2.87
CA LEU A 40 -2.24 6.33 3.98
C LEU A 40 -2.66 7.80 3.82
N ALA A 41 -2.57 8.35 2.60
CA ALA A 41 -3.04 9.71 2.31
C ALA A 41 -4.53 9.86 2.60
N ALA A 42 -5.34 8.85 2.25
CA ALA A 42 -6.77 8.82 2.57
C ALA A 42 -7.02 8.75 4.08
N ALA A 43 -6.24 7.97 4.83
CA ALA A 43 -6.34 7.91 6.30
C ALA A 43 -5.97 9.25 6.97
N LEU A 44 -5.08 10.03 6.36
CA LEU A 44 -4.71 11.38 6.79
C LEU A 44 -5.66 12.47 6.30
N GLY A 45 -6.64 12.13 5.44
CA GLY A 45 -7.59 13.07 4.88
C GLY A 45 -7.01 14.02 3.82
N ILE A 46 -5.91 13.66 3.16
CA ILE A 46 -5.33 14.47 2.07
C ILE A 46 -6.19 14.28 0.81
N ARG A 47 -6.74 15.37 0.28
CA ARG A 47 -7.57 15.35 -0.92
C ARG A 47 -6.72 15.26 -2.19
N ARG A 48 -7.35 14.84 -3.29
CA ARG A 48 -6.68 14.62 -4.58
C ARG A 48 -6.21 15.91 -5.26
N ASP A 49 -6.84 17.02 -4.93
CA ASP A 49 -6.51 18.37 -5.40
C ASP A 49 -5.36 19.03 -4.62
N GLU A 50 -4.96 18.47 -3.47
CA GLU A 50 -3.83 18.97 -2.67
C GLU A 50 -2.48 18.44 -3.20
N GLU A 51 -2.14 18.77 -4.44
CA GLU A 51 -0.97 18.23 -5.15
C GLU A 51 0.35 18.45 -4.40
N GLU A 52 0.56 19.65 -3.83
CA GLU A 52 1.77 19.97 -3.05
C GLU A 52 1.91 19.07 -1.82
N ARG A 53 0.79 18.82 -1.13
CA ARG A 53 0.75 18.00 0.08
C ARG A 53 0.94 16.52 -0.25
N LEU A 54 0.35 16.05 -1.35
CA LEU A 54 0.57 14.70 -1.88
C LEU A 54 2.04 14.50 -2.31
N ASN A 55 2.64 15.49 -2.98
CA ASN A 55 4.04 15.43 -3.40
C ASN A 55 5.01 15.46 -2.21
N ALA A 56 4.73 16.27 -1.19
CA ALA A 56 5.47 16.22 0.07
C ALA A 56 5.35 14.82 0.70
N PHE A 57 4.13 14.35 0.92
CA PHE A 57 3.84 13.03 1.48
C PHE A 57 4.58 11.92 0.72
N ASN A 58 4.49 11.90 -0.61
CA ASN A 58 5.14 10.91 -1.46
C ASN A 58 6.67 10.83 -1.26
N ARG A 59 7.36 11.92 -0.91
CA ARG A 59 8.82 11.93 -0.76
C ARG A 59 9.33 11.37 0.58
N HIS A 60 8.49 11.33 1.60
CA HIS A 60 8.92 11.02 2.98
C HIS A 60 8.72 9.56 3.41
N TYR A 61 7.98 8.75 2.65
CA TYR A 61 7.70 7.36 3.02
C TYR A 61 8.45 6.34 2.17
N GLN A 62 9.03 5.37 2.87
CA GLN A 62 9.52 4.13 2.31
C GLN A 62 8.69 2.96 2.85
N PHE A 63 8.53 1.93 2.03
CA PHE A 63 7.76 0.73 2.38
C PHE A 63 8.61 -0.51 2.21
N LEU A 64 8.53 -1.42 3.18
CA LEU A 64 8.98 -2.81 3.03
C LEU A 64 7.76 -3.72 3.08
N LEU A 65 7.70 -4.65 2.14
CA LEU A 65 6.59 -5.58 1.95
C LEU A 65 7.03 -6.98 2.33
N CYS A 66 6.32 -7.59 3.28
CA CYS A 66 6.48 -8.99 3.63
C CYS A 66 5.20 -9.74 3.29
N ALA A 67 5.31 -10.67 2.33
CA ALA A 67 4.28 -11.61 1.98
C ALA A 67 4.49 -12.91 2.75
N SER A 68 3.48 -13.38 3.48
CA SER A 68 3.54 -14.72 4.08
C SER A 68 3.14 -15.78 3.05
N GLY A 69 4.05 -16.72 2.75
CA GLY A 69 3.80 -17.87 1.88
C GLY A 69 3.01 -19.01 2.55
N ASN A 70 2.86 -18.97 3.88
CA ASN A 70 2.03 -19.92 4.63
C ASN A 70 0.94 -19.14 5.39
N PRO A 71 -0.17 -18.80 4.71
CA PRO A 71 -1.21 -18.03 5.36
C PRO A 71 -1.86 -18.89 6.45
N ARG A 72 -1.84 -18.39 7.69
CA ARG A 72 -2.51 -19.03 8.84
C ARG A 72 -4.03 -19.22 8.65
N TRP A 73 -4.58 -18.64 7.58
CA TRP A 73 -5.96 -18.77 7.15
C TRP A 73 -6.00 -19.26 5.69
N PRO A 74 -6.69 -20.36 5.37
CA PRO A 74 -6.72 -20.90 4.01
C PRO A 74 -7.24 -19.83 3.03
N GLY A 75 -6.47 -19.58 1.96
CA GLY A 75 -6.82 -18.67 0.87
C GLY A 75 -6.46 -17.18 1.05
N ARG A 76 -5.67 -16.78 2.07
CA ARG A 76 -5.50 -15.34 2.40
C ARG A 76 -4.06 -14.91 2.65
N ARG A 77 -3.44 -14.19 1.70
CA ARG A 77 -2.10 -13.61 1.89
C ARG A 77 -2.14 -12.47 2.92
N ILE A 78 -1.34 -12.61 3.97
CA ILE A 78 -1.10 -11.53 4.93
C ILE A 78 0.07 -10.71 4.39
N ILE A 79 -0.18 -9.43 4.11
CA ILE A 79 0.87 -8.48 3.73
C ILE A 79 1.17 -7.61 4.93
N ARG A 80 2.39 -7.73 5.45
CA ARG A 80 2.92 -6.82 6.47
C ARG A 80 3.71 -5.74 5.78
N CYS A 81 3.33 -4.49 6.01
CA CYS A 81 4.07 -3.33 5.52
C CYS A 81 4.83 -2.70 6.69
N LEU A 82 6.08 -2.32 6.46
CA LEU A 82 6.87 -1.50 7.36
C LEU A 82 7.06 -0.13 6.70
N SER A 83 6.59 0.94 7.33
CA SER A 83 6.90 2.30 6.88
C SER A 83 7.88 2.98 7.84
N ALA A 84 8.97 3.51 7.29
CA ALA A 84 9.91 4.38 8.01
C ALA A 84 9.67 5.83 7.56
N PRO A 85 9.46 6.79 8.48
CA PRO A 85 9.60 8.20 8.17
C PRO A 85 11.08 8.50 7.91
N ARG A 86 11.37 9.19 6.80
CA ARG A 86 12.69 9.83 6.59
C ARG A 86 12.84 11.08 7.44
#